data_AF-F9QAQ6-F1
#
_entry.id   AF-F9QAQ6-F1
#
_cell.length_a   1.000
_cell.length_b   1.000
_cell.length_c   1.000
_cell.angle_alpha   90.00
_cell.angle_beta   90.00
_cell.angle_gamma   90.00
#
_symmetry.space_group_name_H-M   'P 1'
#
loop_
_entity.id
_entity.type
_entity.pdbx_description
1 polymer ?
#
loop_
_entity_poly.entity_id
_entity_poly.type
_entity_poly.pdbx_seq_one_letter_code
_entity_poly.pdbx_strand_id
1 'polypeptide(L)' 'MDNCADARFHLEQCGMDKLDRDKDGIPCESICGSGKKR' A
#
# COMPACT_ATOMS: atom_id res chain seq x y z
N MET A 1 6.23 -7.97 -1.47
CA MET A 1 6.04 -6.51 -1.51
C MET A 1 6.75 -6.02 -0.27
N ASP A 2 7.99 -5.60 -0.41
CA ASP A 2 8.84 -5.29 0.75
C ASP A 2 9.11 -3.80 0.86
N ASN A 3 8.60 -3.02 -0.11
CA ASN A 3 8.72 -1.58 -0.17
C ASN A 3 7.37 -0.96 -0.58
N CYS A 4 7.12 0.27 -0.11
CA CYS A 4 5.89 0.98 -0.43
C CYS A 4 5.82 1.41 -1.92
N ALA A 5 6.98 1.66 -2.55
CA ALA A 5 7.04 2.10 -3.94
C ALA A 5 6.45 1.07 -4.91
N ASP A 6 6.81 -0.21 -4.76
CA ASP A 6 6.25 -1.29 -5.58
C ASP A 6 4.78 -1.51 -5.27
N ALA A 7 4.37 -1.42 -4.01
CA ALA A 7 2.97 -1.53 -3.61
C ALA A 7 2.12 -0.43 -4.27
N ARG A 8 2.61 0.82 -4.31
CA ARG A 8 1.98 1.94 -5.01
C ARG A 8 1.95 1.74 -6.51
N PHE A 9 3.05 1.27 -7.10
CA PHE A 9 3.07 0.94 -8.52
C PHE A 9 2.02 -0.12 -8.87
N HIS A 10 1.82 -1.13 -8.02
CA HIS A 10 0.81 -2.16 -8.26
C HIS A 10 -0.61 -1.66 -8.01
N LEU A 11 -0.82 -0.78 -7.03
CA LEU A 11 -2.10 -0.12 -6.83
C LEU A 11 -2.48 0.73 -8.05
N GLU A 12 -1.58 1.59 -8.52
CA GLU A 12 -1.84 2.54 -9.60
C GLU A 12 -1.78 1.89 -10.99
N GLN A 13 -0.78 1.05 -11.28
CA GLN A 13 -0.64 0.43 -12.60
C GLN A 13 -1.40 -0.87 -12.78
N CYS A 14 -1.47 -1.71 -11.76
CA CYS A 14 -2.21 -2.97 -11.84
C CYS A 14 -3.68 -2.77 -11.42
N GLY A 15 -4.02 -1.64 -10.80
CA GLY A 15 -5.36 -1.39 -10.29
C GLY A 15 -5.70 -2.30 -9.13
N MET A 16 -4.70 -2.71 -8.33
CA MET A 16 -4.91 -3.61 -7.21
C MET A 16 -5.50 -2.86 -6.00
N ASP A 17 -6.78 -2.49 -6.11
CA ASP A 17 -7.58 -1.85 -5.06
C ASP A 17 -7.63 -2.69 -3.76
N LYS A 18 -7.40 -4.01 -3.86
CA LYS A 18 -7.29 -4.90 -2.70
C LYS A 18 -6.08 -4.60 -1.80
N LEU A 19 -5.05 -3.94 -2.33
CA LEU A 19 -3.88 -3.53 -1.54
C LEU A 19 -4.21 -2.34 -0.63
N ASP A 20 -5.11 -1.46 -1.07
CA ASP A 20 -5.56 -0.25 -0.39
C ASP A 20 -6.99 -0.47 0.14
N ARG A 21 -7.07 -1.16 1.28
CA ARG A 21 -8.35 -1.67 1.81
C ARG A 21 -9.25 -0.54 2.31
N ASP A 22 -8.67 0.53 2.84
CA ASP A 22 -9.35 1.72 3.35
C ASP A 22 -9.46 2.85 2.33
N LYS A 23 -8.86 2.68 1.13
CA LYS A 23 -8.92 3.62 0.00
C LYS A 23 -8.31 4.97 0.33
N ASP A 24 -7.25 4.97 1.14
CA ASP A 24 -6.53 6.16 1.56
C ASP A 24 -5.39 6.52 0.59
N GLY A 25 -5.13 5.67 -0.41
CA GLY A 25 -4.03 5.79 -1.37
C GLY A 25 -2.71 5.20 -0.87
N ILE A 26 -2.72 4.50 0.28
CA ILE A 26 -1.58 3.81 0.88
C ILE A 26 -1.81 2.28 0.78
N PRO A 27 -1.28 1.64 -0.27
CA PRO A 27 -1.40 0.21 -0.42
C PRO A 27 -0.50 -0.52 0.58
N CYS A 28 -1.04 -1.60 1.13
CA CYS A 28 -0.44 -2.41 2.17
C CYS A 28 0.09 -1.56 3.34
N GLU A 29 -0.82 -1.07 4.20
CA GLU A 29 -0.47 -0.36 5.45
C GLU A 29 0.58 -1.09 6.31
N SER A 30 0.67 -2.42 6.22
CA SER A 30 1.72 -3.19 6.90
C SER A 30 3.14 -2.92 6.37
N ILE A 31 3.27 -2.53 5.11
CA ILE A 31 4.54 -2.25 4.41
C ILE A 31 4.78 -0.74 4.29
N CYS A 32 3.73 0.03 3.95
CA CYS A 32 3.83 1.47 3.78
C CYS A 32 3.47 2.27 5.04
N GLY A 33 2.66 1.71 5.93
CA GLY A 33 2.21 2.33 7.19
C GLY A 33 3.19 2.16 8.36
N SER A 34 4.49 1.93 8.10
CA SER A 34 5.56 1.79 9.10
C SER A 34 5.74 2.98 10.07
N GLY A 35 4.83 3.96 10.07
CA GLY A 35 4.78 5.10 11.00
C GLY A 35 3.89 4.91 12.25
N LYS A 36 3.03 3.90 12.36
CA LYS A 36 2.24 3.66 13.59
C LYS A 36 2.67 2.37 14.29
N LYS A 37 3.85 2.42 14.91
CA LYS A 37 4.16 1.57 16.08
C LYS A 37 3.10 1.85 17.15
N ARG A 38 2.32 0.83 17.51
CA ARG A 38 1.77 0.70 18.86
C ARG A 38 2.33 -0.57 19.46
#